data_AF-A0A1V9UKW7-F1
#
_entry.id   AF-A0A1V9UKW7-F1
#
_cell.length_a   1.000
_cell.length_b   1.000
_cell.length_c   1.000
_cell.angle_alpha   90.00
_cell.angle_beta   90.00
_cell.angle_gamma   90.00
#
_symmetry.space_group_name_H-M   'P 1'
#
loop_
_entity.id
_entity.type
_entity.pdbx_description
1 polymer ?
#
loop_
_entity_poly.entity_id
_entity_poly.type
_entity_poly.pdbx_seq_one_letter_code
_entity_poly.pdbx_strand_id
1 'polypeptide(L)'
;MRNSTKELKSSAKALRKQNKHNARQQFDSNLFQLLTLSLEHANLISFGFGSGKKTGASAFNAACHDFTHGWSLNKSSGNEWIERFDDWYLTGGGKSFSAYANSVTNMIDFVVDANVSNKAKNFAYSTISANMSINMALIYFLLIVFSEDHNWYRETLVEIDFFSNCQRGGLNFDAVLDFIGDFERLPNR
;
A
#
# COMPACT_ATOMS: atom_id res chain seq x y z
N MET A 1 10.84 -26.57 -48.71
CA MET A 1 11.47 -25.70 -47.69
C MET A 1 10.58 -24.59 -47.11
N ARG A 2 9.62 -24.00 -47.85
CA ARG A 2 8.72 -22.93 -47.33
C ARG A 2 7.72 -23.34 -46.23
N ASN A 3 7.33 -24.61 -46.13
CA ASN A 3 6.36 -25.09 -45.12
C ASN A 3 7.02 -25.28 -43.74
N SER A 4 8.23 -25.85 -43.70
CA SER A 4 9.02 -26.01 -42.47
C SER A 4 9.32 -24.66 -41.77
N THR A 5 9.55 -23.59 -42.53
CA THR A 5 9.75 -22.24 -41.97
C THR A 5 8.48 -21.60 -41.42
N LYS A 6 7.28 -22.00 -41.91
CA LYS A 6 6.00 -21.53 -41.36
C LYS A 6 5.67 -22.23 -40.05
N GLU A 7 5.94 -23.54 -39.97
CA GLU A 7 5.77 -24.34 -38.75
C GLU A 7 6.73 -23.91 -37.63
N LEU A 8 8.00 -23.63 -37.96
CA LEU A 8 8.94 -23.08 -36.98
C LEU A 8 8.52 -21.71 -36.46
N LYS A 9 7.98 -20.84 -37.33
CA LYS A 9 7.45 -19.53 -36.93
C LYS A 9 6.18 -19.64 -36.08
N SER A 10 5.28 -20.57 -36.38
CA SER A 10 4.07 -20.79 -35.58
C SER A 10 4.41 -21.38 -34.20
N SER A 11 5.33 -22.34 -34.13
CA SER A 11 5.83 -22.93 -32.87
C SER A 11 6.54 -21.88 -32.02
N ALA A 12 7.39 -21.03 -32.61
CA ALA A 12 8.03 -19.93 -31.88
C ALA A 12 7.00 -18.92 -31.34
N LYS A 13 5.94 -18.62 -32.09
CA LYS A 13 4.85 -17.75 -31.64
C LYS A 13 4.05 -18.38 -30.50
N ALA A 14 3.78 -19.69 -30.59
CA ALA A 14 3.10 -20.45 -29.54
C ALA A 14 3.91 -20.50 -28.24
N LEU A 15 5.21 -20.80 -28.34
CA LEU A 15 6.16 -20.79 -27.21
C LEU A 15 6.24 -19.41 -26.55
N ARG A 16 6.32 -18.32 -27.34
CA ARG A 16 6.29 -16.95 -26.79
C ARG A 16 4.99 -16.66 -26.03
N LYS A 17 3.84 -17.11 -26.56
CA LYS A 17 2.54 -16.95 -25.89
C LYS A 17 2.47 -17.77 -24.59
N GLN A 18 2.98 -19.00 -24.60
CA GLN A 18 3.04 -19.86 -23.44
C GLN A 18 3.96 -19.29 -22.35
N ASN A 19 5.17 -18.84 -22.70
CA ASN A 19 6.10 -18.21 -21.75
C ASN A 19 5.49 -16.96 -21.11
N LYS A 20 4.81 -16.13 -21.90
CA LYS A 20 4.10 -14.96 -21.35
C LYS A 20 2.98 -15.36 -20.40
N HIS A 21 2.24 -16.43 -20.70
CA HIS A 21 1.19 -16.93 -19.81
C HIS A 21 1.77 -17.47 -18.50
N ASN A 22 2.83 -18.28 -18.56
CA ASN A 22 3.48 -18.86 -17.39
C ASN A 22 4.07 -17.76 -16.49
N ALA A 23 4.72 -16.75 -17.08
CA ALA A 23 5.23 -15.60 -16.34
C ALA A 23 4.12 -14.85 -15.60
N ARG A 24 2.94 -14.69 -16.23
CA ARG A 24 1.78 -14.08 -15.56
C ARG A 24 1.25 -14.95 -14.41
N GLN A 25 1.13 -16.26 -14.61
CA GLN A 25 0.67 -17.17 -13.54
C GLN A 25 1.63 -17.16 -12.35
N GLN A 26 2.93 -17.15 -12.60
CA GLN A 26 3.94 -17.07 -11.54
C GLN A 26 3.86 -15.74 -10.79
N PHE A 27 3.72 -14.62 -11.52
CA PHE A 27 3.50 -13.32 -10.92
C PHE A 27 2.27 -13.31 -10.01
N ASP A 28 1.12 -13.81 -10.50
CA ASP A 28 -0.13 -13.84 -9.73
C ASP A 28 0.02 -14.74 -8.48
N SER A 29 0.66 -15.90 -8.63
CA SER A 29 0.91 -16.81 -7.50
C SER A 29 1.77 -16.17 -6.41
N ASN A 30 2.86 -15.50 -6.80
CA ASN A 30 3.76 -14.82 -5.86
C ASN A 30 3.06 -13.64 -5.17
N LEU A 31 2.25 -12.88 -5.92
CA LEU A 31 1.44 -11.80 -5.37
C LEU A 31 0.49 -12.32 -4.28
N PHE A 32 -0.21 -13.43 -4.52
CA PHE A 32 -1.11 -14.01 -3.51
C PHE A 32 -0.38 -14.53 -2.28
N GLN A 33 0.83 -15.06 -2.42
CA GLN A 33 1.66 -15.43 -1.27
C GLN A 33 2.06 -14.22 -0.44
N LEU A 34 2.50 -13.13 -1.09
CA LEU A 34 2.84 -11.87 -0.42
C LEU A 34 1.62 -11.24 0.26
N LEU A 35 0.44 -11.29 -0.37
CA LEU A 35 -0.82 -10.84 0.23
C LEU A 35 -1.14 -11.61 1.52
N THR A 36 -1.01 -12.93 1.50
CA THR A 36 -1.22 -13.76 2.69
C THR A 36 -0.26 -13.38 3.82
N LEU A 37 1.03 -13.25 3.53
CA LEU A 37 2.04 -12.84 4.52
C LEU A 37 1.74 -11.43 5.07
N SER A 38 1.31 -10.50 4.22
CA SER A 38 0.94 -9.15 4.64
C SER A 38 -0.27 -9.14 5.58
N LEU A 39 -1.26 -10.01 5.34
CA LEU A 39 -2.42 -10.16 6.22
C LEU A 39 -2.05 -10.83 7.55
N GLU A 40 -1.12 -11.79 7.54
CA GLU A 40 -0.56 -12.38 8.75
C GLU A 40 0.17 -11.32 9.59
N HIS A 41 1.02 -10.49 8.98
CA HIS A 41 1.64 -9.36 9.66
C HIS A 41 0.60 -8.39 10.24
N ALA A 42 -0.46 -8.07 9.48
CA ALA A 42 -1.55 -7.24 9.98
C ALA A 42 -2.21 -7.85 11.23
N ASN A 43 -2.33 -9.18 11.32
CA ASN A 43 -2.90 -9.86 12.49
C ASN A 43 -2.00 -9.83 13.73
N LEU A 44 -0.68 -9.67 13.57
CA LEU A 44 0.29 -9.55 14.66
C LEU A 44 0.34 -8.13 15.27
N ILE A 45 -0.21 -7.15 14.57
CA ILE A 45 -0.25 -5.76 15.03
C ILE A 45 -1.03 -5.67 16.33
N SER A 46 -0.56 -4.81 17.22
CA SER A 46 -1.23 -4.54 18.48
C SER A 46 -1.22 -3.07 18.84
N PHE A 47 -2.28 -2.61 19.50
CA PHE A 47 -2.47 -1.21 19.88
C PHE A 47 -3.11 -1.09 21.27
N GLY A 48 -2.69 -0.09 22.04
CA GLY A 48 -3.09 0.13 23.43
C GLY A 48 -2.19 -0.56 24.47
N PHE A 49 -2.44 -0.29 25.75
CA PHE A 49 -1.63 -0.77 26.88
C PHE A 49 -2.43 -1.64 27.86
N GLY A 50 -1.74 -2.59 28.52
CA GLY A 50 -2.30 -3.41 29.61
C GLY A 50 -3.51 -4.25 29.19
N SER A 51 -4.54 -4.28 30.02
CA SER A 51 -5.78 -5.04 29.79
C SER A 51 -6.65 -4.52 28.62
N GLY A 52 -6.33 -3.34 28.07
CA GLY A 52 -7.01 -2.74 26.93
C GLY A 52 -6.36 -3.02 25.57
N LYS A 53 -5.30 -3.85 25.53
CA LYS A 53 -4.56 -4.16 24.31
C LYS A 53 -5.45 -4.87 23.27
N LYS A 54 -5.50 -4.30 22.08
CA LYS A 54 -6.20 -4.86 20.90
C LYS A 54 -5.19 -5.44 19.93
N THR A 55 -5.59 -6.44 19.15
CA THR A 55 -4.73 -7.10 18.16
C THR A 55 -5.41 -7.22 16.80
N GLY A 56 -4.60 -7.41 15.76
CA GLY A 56 -5.06 -7.60 14.38
C GLY A 56 -5.94 -6.47 13.88
N ALA A 57 -7.00 -6.81 13.14
CA ALA A 57 -7.94 -5.83 12.60
C ALA A 57 -8.54 -4.89 13.67
N SER A 58 -8.74 -5.36 14.91
CA SER A 58 -9.25 -4.53 16.00
C SER A 58 -8.27 -3.46 16.48
N ALA A 59 -6.96 -3.71 16.33
CA ALA A 59 -5.91 -2.74 16.61
C ALA A 59 -5.94 -1.57 15.62
N PHE A 60 -6.07 -1.85 14.32
CA PHE A 60 -6.22 -0.82 13.28
C PHE A 60 -7.46 0.04 13.51
N ASN A 61 -8.60 -0.58 13.83
CA ASN A 61 -9.83 0.16 14.10
C ASN A 61 -9.67 1.09 15.31
N ALA A 62 -9.03 0.61 16.38
CA ALA A 62 -8.80 1.41 17.56
C ALA A 62 -7.79 2.54 17.34
N ALA A 63 -6.73 2.28 16.58
CA ALA A 63 -5.76 3.29 16.18
C ALA A 63 -6.39 4.39 15.33
N CYS A 64 -7.17 4.03 14.31
CA CYS A 64 -7.90 5.02 13.53
C CYS A 64 -8.93 5.77 14.37
N HIS A 65 -9.68 5.08 15.22
CA HIS A 65 -10.61 5.76 16.12
C HIS A 65 -9.86 6.75 17.01
N ASP A 66 -8.77 6.34 17.65
CA ASP A 66 -7.94 7.21 18.50
C ASP A 66 -7.40 8.42 17.74
N PHE A 67 -6.84 8.21 16.54
CA PHE A 67 -6.33 9.27 15.68
C PHE A 67 -7.43 10.26 15.26
N THR A 68 -8.60 9.75 14.84
CA THR A 68 -9.71 10.54 14.30
C THR A 68 -10.68 11.07 15.38
N HIS A 69 -10.54 10.61 16.63
CA HIS A 69 -11.49 10.94 17.70
C HIS A 69 -11.49 12.45 17.97
N GLY A 70 -12.68 13.05 17.90
CA GLY A 70 -12.88 14.48 18.17
C GLY A 70 -12.28 15.41 17.11
N TRP A 71 -11.85 14.88 15.96
CA TRP A 71 -11.13 15.65 14.95
C TRP A 71 -11.76 15.52 13.56
N SER A 72 -11.81 16.62 12.80
CA SER A 72 -12.49 16.68 11.50
C SER A 72 -11.49 16.54 10.36
N LEU A 73 -11.28 15.32 9.88
CA LEU A 73 -10.31 15.00 8.81
C LEU A 73 -10.47 15.86 7.54
N ASN A 74 -11.71 16.23 7.20
CA ASN A 74 -12.01 16.98 5.97
C ASN A 74 -11.89 18.51 6.11
N LYS A 75 -11.56 19.03 7.30
CA LYS A 75 -11.53 20.48 7.58
C LYS A 75 -10.21 20.97 8.20
N SER A 76 -9.32 20.06 8.54
CA SER A 76 -8.03 20.37 9.12
C SER A 76 -7.02 20.80 8.05
N SER A 77 -6.22 21.81 8.36
CA SER A 77 -4.99 22.13 7.65
C SER A 77 -3.94 21.04 7.88
N GLY A 78 -2.98 20.85 6.98
CA GLY A 78 -2.00 19.78 7.18
C GLY A 78 -0.93 20.05 8.24
N ASN A 79 -0.74 21.27 8.73
CA ASN A 79 0.03 21.46 9.97
C ASN A 79 -0.68 20.79 11.16
N GLU A 80 -2.02 20.92 11.23
CA GLU A 80 -2.81 20.18 12.24
C GLU A 80 -2.73 18.67 11.99
N TRP A 81 -2.57 18.21 10.74
CA TRP A 81 -2.31 16.79 10.46
C TRP A 81 -0.95 16.30 10.92
N ILE A 82 0.10 17.10 10.73
CA ILE A 82 1.45 16.77 11.20
C ILE A 82 1.47 16.71 12.71
N GLU A 83 1.01 17.77 13.39
CA GLU A 83 0.97 17.83 14.85
C GLU A 83 0.17 16.65 15.43
N ARG A 84 -0.98 16.34 14.82
CA ARG A 84 -1.80 15.20 15.24
C ARG A 84 -1.10 13.86 15.02
N PHE A 85 -0.42 13.70 13.89
CA PHE A 85 0.32 12.48 13.59
C PHE A 85 1.50 12.31 14.54
N ASP A 86 2.28 13.35 14.79
CA ASP A 86 3.43 13.32 15.69
C ASP A 86 2.99 12.94 17.10
N ASP A 87 1.93 13.56 17.62
CA ASP A 87 1.35 13.22 18.94
C ASP A 87 0.90 11.74 19.00
N TRP A 88 0.19 11.27 17.98
CA TRP A 88 -0.29 9.89 17.90
C TRP A 88 0.84 8.87 17.72
N TYR A 89 1.87 9.21 16.95
CA TYR A 89 3.02 8.35 16.67
C TYR A 89 3.93 8.23 17.91
N LEU A 90 4.22 9.35 18.59
CA LEU A 90 5.10 9.42 19.76
C LEU A 90 4.52 8.77 21.01
N THR A 91 3.19 8.74 21.16
CA THR A 91 2.50 8.07 22.28
C THR A 91 2.51 6.53 22.18
N GLY A 92 3.27 5.98 21.22
CA GLY A 92 3.48 4.54 21.05
C GLY A 92 2.48 3.87 20.10
N GLY A 93 1.56 4.65 19.53
CA GLY A 93 0.58 4.18 18.58
C GLY A 93 1.21 3.76 17.26
N GLY A 94 2.02 4.62 16.65
CA GLY A 94 2.50 4.47 15.27
C GLY A 94 3.57 3.39 15.03
N LYS A 95 4.52 3.22 15.95
CA LYS A 95 5.65 2.27 15.78
C LYS A 95 5.21 0.82 15.62
N SER A 96 4.09 0.44 16.26
CA SER A 96 3.53 -0.90 16.14
C SER A 96 3.03 -1.20 14.71
N PHE A 97 2.74 -0.18 13.91
CA PHE A 97 2.23 -0.30 12.54
C PHE A 97 3.33 -0.25 11.46
N SER A 98 4.57 0.11 11.80
CA SER A 98 5.69 0.20 10.86
C SER A 98 5.97 -1.13 10.15
N ALA A 99 5.89 -2.26 10.88
CA ALA A 99 6.07 -3.58 10.28
C ALA A 99 5.01 -3.89 9.20
N TYR A 100 3.76 -3.44 9.42
CA TYR A 100 2.71 -3.55 8.42
C TYR A 100 3.00 -2.66 7.21
N ALA A 101 3.41 -1.41 7.42
CA ALA A 101 3.77 -0.50 6.33
C ALA A 101 4.92 -1.03 5.46
N ASN A 102 5.97 -1.58 6.08
CA ASN A 102 7.06 -2.25 5.35
C ASN A 102 6.56 -3.46 4.55
N SER A 103 5.69 -4.27 5.13
CA SER A 103 5.11 -5.43 4.46
C SER A 103 4.30 -5.04 3.22
N VAL A 104 3.49 -3.98 3.31
CA VAL A 104 2.69 -3.48 2.18
C VAL A 104 3.61 -2.87 1.12
N THR A 105 4.59 -2.06 1.53
CA THR A 105 5.58 -1.44 0.63
C THR A 105 6.35 -2.48 -0.18
N ASN A 106 6.90 -3.51 0.47
CA ASN A 106 7.60 -4.60 -0.21
C ASN A 106 6.72 -5.33 -1.24
N MET A 107 5.42 -5.47 -0.96
CA MET A 107 4.48 -6.09 -1.88
C MET A 107 4.18 -5.19 -3.07
N ILE A 108 4.10 -3.88 -2.88
CA ILE A 108 3.94 -2.90 -3.96
C ILE A 108 5.23 -2.87 -4.81
N ASP A 109 6.41 -2.88 -4.20
CA ASP A 109 7.71 -2.95 -4.90
C ASP A 109 7.82 -4.19 -5.78
N PHE A 110 7.39 -5.35 -5.28
CA PHE A 110 7.31 -6.56 -6.09
C PHE A 110 6.48 -6.35 -7.38
N VAL A 111 5.40 -5.58 -7.32
CA VAL A 111 4.55 -5.26 -8.49
C VAL A 111 5.21 -4.22 -9.39
N VAL A 112 5.85 -3.19 -8.81
CA VAL A 112 6.59 -2.15 -9.53
C VAL A 112 7.71 -2.77 -10.36
N ASP A 113 8.50 -3.65 -9.77
CA ASP A 113 9.65 -4.28 -10.41
C ASP A 113 9.27 -5.46 -11.33
N ALA A 114 8.04 -5.96 -11.25
CA ALA A 114 7.63 -7.09 -12.05
C ALA A 114 7.64 -6.77 -13.55
N ASN A 115 8.29 -7.63 -14.33
CA ASN A 115 8.29 -7.58 -15.79
C ASN A 115 6.98 -8.19 -16.38
N VAL A 116 5.86 -7.58 -16.04
CA VAL A 116 4.51 -7.91 -16.54
C VAL A 116 3.86 -6.68 -17.15
N SER A 117 2.80 -6.88 -17.95
CA SER A 117 2.10 -5.74 -18.58
C SER A 117 1.49 -4.78 -17.56
N ASN A 118 1.33 -3.50 -17.89
CA ASN A 118 0.68 -2.52 -17.00
C ASN A 118 -0.73 -2.94 -16.55
N LYS A 119 -1.53 -3.55 -17.43
CA LYS A 119 -2.84 -4.12 -17.05
C LYS A 119 -2.74 -5.13 -15.90
N ALA A 120 -1.65 -5.90 -15.91
CA ALA A 120 -1.35 -6.91 -14.91
C ALA A 120 -0.93 -6.28 -13.57
N LYS A 121 -0.19 -5.18 -13.60
CA LYS A 121 0.18 -4.36 -12.44
C LYS A 121 -1.03 -3.65 -11.82
N ASN A 122 -1.85 -2.99 -12.64
CA ASN A 122 -3.07 -2.32 -12.17
C ASN A 122 -4.03 -3.29 -11.48
N PHE A 123 -4.19 -4.51 -12.03
CA PHE A 123 -4.95 -5.56 -11.36
C PHE A 123 -4.36 -5.92 -9.99
N ALA A 124 -3.03 -5.99 -9.88
CA ALA A 124 -2.36 -6.28 -8.61
C ALA A 124 -2.59 -5.15 -7.59
N TYR A 125 -2.42 -3.88 -7.97
CA TYR A 125 -2.71 -2.74 -7.09
C TYR A 125 -4.16 -2.73 -6.61
N SER A 126 -5.12 -2.97 -7.52
CA SER A 126 -6.53 -3.12 -7.15
C SER A 126 -6.77 -4.29 -6.19
N THR A 127 -6.05 -5.40 -6.37
CA THR A 127 -6.16 -6.58 -5.48
C THR A 127 -5.59 -6.29 -4.10
N ILE A 128 -4.43 -5.64 -4.03
CA ILE A 128 -3.82 -5.20 -2.76
C ILE A 128 -4.78 -4.29 -2.02
N SER A 129 -5.24 -3.23 -2.69
CA SER A 129 -6.22 -2.28 -2.17
C SER A 129 -7.49 -2.97 -1.64
N ALA A 130 -8.07 -3.91 -2.41
CA ALA A 130 -9.28 -4.61 -2.00
C ALA A 130 -9.12 -5.48 -0.75
N ASN A 131 -7.89 -5.86 -0.38
CA ASN A 131 -7.59 -6.61 0.84
C ASN A 131 -7.21 -5.71 2.02
N MET A 132 -7.17 -4.39 1.84
CA MET A 132 -6.98 -3.43 2.92
C MET A 132 -8.35 -2.94 3.41
N SER A 133 -8.56 -2.93 4.72
CA SER A 133 -9.67 -2.15 5.27
C SER A 133 -9.39 -0.64 5.10
N ILE A 134 -10.43 0.19 5.13
CA ILE A 134 -10.25 1.65 5.07
C ILE A 134 -9.31 2.17 6.17
N ASN A 135 -9.35 1.54 7.34
CA ASN A 135 -8.50 1.89 8.47
C ASN A 135 -7.04 1.47 8.24
N MET A 136 -6.82 0.30 7.66
CA MET A 136 -5.48 -0.13 7.25
C MET A 136 -4.88 0.80 6.19
N ALA A 137 -5.69 1.19 5.20
CA ALA A 137 -5.28 2.14 4.16
C ALA A 137 -4.95 3.51 4.75
N LEU A 138 -5.77 4.01 5.69
CA LEU A 138 -5.51 5.28 6.38
C LEU A 138 -4.21 5.24 7.19
N ILE A 139 -3.98 4.19 7.99
CA ILE A 139 -2.75 4.07 8.77
C ILE A 139 -1.53 3.96 7.84
N TYR A 140 -1.62 3.18 6.76
CA TYR A 140 -0.54 3.08 5.79
C TYR A 140 -0.24 4.44 5.14
N PHE A 141 -1.28 5.15 4.71
CA PHE A 141 -1.18 6.51 4.19
C PHE A 141 -0.48 7.45 5.17
N LEU A 142 -0.93 7.49 6.42
CA LEU A 142 -0.36 8.36 7.46
C LEU A 142 1.14 8.09 7.67
N LEU A 143 1.53 6.82 7.72
CA LEU A 143 2.94 6.44 7.87
C LEU A 143 3.76 6.87 6.65
N ILE A 144 3.31 6.58 5.42
CA ILE A 144 4.07 6.94 4.21
C ILE A 144 4.12 8.47 3.98
N VAL A 145 3.18 9.22 4.54
CA VAL A 145 3.18 10.67 4.37
C VAL A 145 4.01 11.37 5.44
N PHE A 146 3.80 11.02 6.72
CA PHE A 146 4.28 11.83 7.84
C PHE A 146 5.42 11.15 8.63
N SER A 147 5.62 9.84 8.49
CA SER A 147 6.71 9.14 9.20
C SER A 147 8.03 9.29 8.44
N GLU A 148 9.07 9.77 9.10
CA GLU A 148 10.44 9.81 8.56
C GLU A 148 10.95 8.41 8.13
N ASP A 149 10.51 7.36 8.81
CA ASP A 149 10.92 5.98 8.52
C ASP A 149 10.34 5.43 7.20
N HIS A 150 9.24 6.01 6.71
CA HIS A 150 8.46 5.46 5.60
C HIS A 150 8.22 6.46 4.46
N ASN A 151 8.49 7.75 4.66
CA ASN A 151 8.20 8.80 3.67
C ASN A 151 8.99 8.67 2.36
N TRP A 152 10.12 7.96 2.38
CA TRP A 152 10.93 7.67 1.20
C TRP A 152 10.16 6.96 0.08
N TYR A 153 9.09 6.23 0.40
CA TYR A 153 8.30 5.49 -0.59
C TYR A 153 7.15 6.28 -1.22
N ARG A 154 6.93 7.50 -0.74
CA ARG A 154 5.78 8.33 -1.14
C ARG A 154 5.76 8.60 -2.63
N GLU A 155 6.88 8.97 -3.23
CA GLU A 155 6.98 9.31 -4.66
C GLU A 155 6.51 8.15 -5.54
N THR A 156 6.96 6.93 -5.22
CA THR A 156 6.52 5.71 -5.91
C THR A 156 5.01 5.52 -5.85
N LEU A 157 4.40 5.70 -4.67
CA LEU A 157 2.94 5.54 -4.51
C LEU A 157 2.13 6.58 -5.29
N VAL A 158 2.65 7.80 -5.41
CA VAL A 158 2.04 8.87 -6.23
C VAL A 158 2.18 8.54 -7.71
N GLU A 159 3.36 8.13 -8.18
CA GLU A 159 3.61 7.79 -9.58
C GLU A 159 2.68 6.67 -10.08
N ILE A 160 2.45 5.66 -9.25
CA ILE A 160 1.59 4.52 -9.59
C ILE A 160 0.11 4.74 -9.25
N ASP A 161 -0.25 5.92 -8.74
CA ASP A 161 -1.62 6.29 -8.36
C ASP A 161 -2.26 5.30 -7.36
N PHE A 162 -1.47 4.83 -6.38
CA PHE A 162 -1.88 3.72 -5.52
C PHE A 162 -3.10 4.05 -4.65
N PHE A 163 -3.09 5.18 -3.96
CA PHE A 163 -4.17 5.53 -3.02
C PHE A 163 -5.50 5.84 -3.71
N SER A 164 -5.50 6.27 -4.96
CA SER A 164 -6.72 6.44 -5.75
C SER A 164 -7.34 5.08 -6.08
N ASN A 165 -6.54 4.00 -6.17
CA ASN A 165 -7.04 2.63 -6.23
C ASN A 165 -7.62 2.13 -4.89
N CYS A 166 -7.32 2.77 -3.75
CA CYS A 166 -7.86 2.47 -2.42
C CYS A 166 -9.27 3.06 -2.18
N GLN A 167 -9.79 3.86 -3.10
CA GLN A 167 -11.08 4.53 -2.93
C GLN A 167 -12.28 3.57 -3.06
N ARG A 168 -12.83 3.13 -1.93
CA ARG A 168 -14.18 2.53 -1.85
C ARG A 168 -15.06 3.01 -0.68
N GLY A 169 -14.69 4.04 0.09
CA GLY A 169 -15.40 4.31 1.36
C GLY A 169 -15.29 5.68 2.04
N GLY A 170 -15.08 6.78 1.31
CA GLY A 170 -15.37 8.13 1.85
C GLY A 170 -14.24 8.93 2.49
N LEU A 171 -12.98 8.48 2.38
CA LEU A 171 -11.80 9.32 2.60
C LEU A 171 -11.23 9.75 1.24
N ASN A 172 -11.18 11.07 0.99
CA ASN A 172 -10.57 11.63 -0.21
C ASN A 172 -9.07 11.83 0.04
N PHE A 173 -8.27 10.81 -0.26
CA PHE A 173 -6.81 10.88 -0.15
C PHE A 173 -6.21 11.91 -1.10
N ASP A 174 -6.86 12.18 -2.24
CA ASP A 174 -6.39 13.15 -3.24
C ASP A 174 -6.36 14.56 -2.62
N ALA A 175 -7.36 14.93 -1.82
CA ALA A 175 -7.38 16.22 -1.11
C ALA A 175 -6.24 16.36 -0.08
N VAL A 176 -5.80 15.25 0.53
CA VAL A 176 -4.66 15.27 1.45
C VAL A 176 -3.35 15.24 0.66
N LEU A 177 -3.24 14.46 -0.43
CA LEU A 177 -2.07 14.42 -1.32
C LEU A 177 -1.80 15.75 -2.02
N ASP A 178 -2.84 16.43 -2.52
CA ASP A 178 -2.76 17.77 -3.10
C ASP A 178 -2.21 18.78 -2.08
N PHE A 179 -2.57 18.63 -0.81
CA PHE A 179 -2.05 19.45 0.30
C PHE A 179 -0.59 19.10 0.64
N ILE A 180 -0.20 17.82 0.59
CA ILE A 180 1.19 17.40 0.84
C ILE A 180 2.09 17.68 -0.39
N GLY A 181 1.53 17.96 -1.58
CA GLY A 181 2.29 18.45 -2.74
C GLY A 181 3.11 19.71 -2.40
N ASP A 182 2.62 20.53 -1.46
CA ASP A 182 3.35 21.70 -0.94
C ASP A 182 4.51 21.34 0.02
N PHE A 183 4.59 20.09 0.50
CA PHE A 183 5.56 19.59 1.48
C PHE A 183 6.81 18.93 0.86
N GLU A 184 7.01 18.99 -0.47
CA GLU A 184 8.32 18.73 -1.10
C GLU A 184 9.47 19.59 -0.50
N ARG A 185 9.15 20.54 0.39
CA ARG A 185 10.07 21.47 1.05
C ARG A 185 10.33 21.24 2.53
N LEU A 186 10.09 20.06 3.11
CA LEU A 186 10.68 19.76 4.41
C LEU A 186 12.01 19.02 4.22
N PRO A 187 13.15 19.74 4.16
CA PRO A 187 14.45 19.11 4.30
C PRO A 187 14.60 18.57 5.72
N ASN A 188 15.28 17.43 5.82
CA ASN A 188 15.81 16.83 7.04
C ASN A 188 16.10 17.87 8.13
N ARG A 189 15.49 17.73 9.29
CA ARG A 189 15.91 18.41 10.51
C ARG A 189 16.54 17.42 11.48
#